data_AF-A0A942DP31-F1
#
_entry.id   AF-A0A942DP31-F1
#
_cell.length_a   1.000
_cell.length_b   1.000
_cell.length_c   1.000
_cell.angle_alpha   90.00
_cell.angle_beta   90.00
_cell.angle_gamma   90.00
#
_symmetry.space_group_name_H-M   'P 1'
#
loop_
_entity.id
_entity.type
_entity.pdbx_description
1 polymer ?
#
loop_
_entity_poly.entity_id
_entity_poly.type
_entity_poly.pdbx_seq_one_letter_code
_entity_poly.pdbx_strand_id
1 'polypeptide(L)'
;MGTTQTLLIHTMVALFVPIIASAEVNAPANRVMCINGPMEKNKEFIVSVDVNKDPLHLEFLKSQQPKKAAPPARVAGEVAAETAPTVMTDIESCFPTDASKKNYSWFAQLRDYINSVTDTHTESSMMPETAKKEITELAKHAPPTQTSPKIKRECIAASMTRSPGNDGYTCGYPTAKEAKRGFSAKTQSVPKPYGKAGGETLQCLNDRMVDYMTFAVNSALECMSGDEPIDSRVIYKKLNNETGFTPSLASIGGMGIGQTTSPAKNELTDRKLGKGRYILENIVNSKKPECNGFKGVAAADLKRSPSVKNTCDWVNPGDGLARSLMYTIGYYLTMRDQYVIPTLEKRSVKLIENKSLVSDFTAIAYGAEGLDHAKWLMQKYRVGRGTNAKTLQNNIRKDSVYLSNIKDKMQEISCIRQGKAADKACKQQPISEADAEADSCITK
;
A
#
# COMPACT_ATOMS: atom_id res chain seq x y z
N MET A 1 -67.09 -22.74 -21.89
CA MET A 1 -66.48 -22.20 -23.13
C MET A 1 -66.19 -20.74 -22.89
N GLY A 2 -65.02 -20.29 -23.33
CA GLY A 2 -64.24 -19.25 -22.66
C GLY A 2 -64.72 -17.82 -22.83
N THR A 3 -64.33 -16.99 -21.86
CA THR A 3 -64.37 -15.54 -21.92
C THR A 3 -63.02 -15.01 -21.45
N THR A 4 -62.20 -14.66 -22.42
CA THR A 4 -60.96 -13.89 -22.29
C THR A 4 -61.33 -12.42 -22.09
N GLN A 5 -60.89 -11.82 -20.99
CA GLN A 5 -60.95 -10.37 -20.79
C GLN A 5 -59.65 -9.73 -21.28
N THR A 6 -59.78 -8.92 -22.32
CA THR A 6 -58.76 -8.01 -22.85
C THR A 6 -58.89 -6.68 -22.11
N LEU A 7 -57.86 -6.25 -21.38
CA LEU A 7 -57.82 -4.93 -20.75
C LEU A 7 -57.06 -3.96 -21.65
N LEU A 8 -57.79 -2.96 -22.16
CA LEU A 8 -57.26 -1.74 -22.76
C LEU A 8 -56.57 -0.89 -21.68
N ILE A 9 -55.37 -0.38 -21.96
CA ILE A 9 -54.85 0.82 -21.28
C ILE A 9 -54.45 1.85 -22.34
N HIS A 10 -55.01 3.05 -22.13
CA HIS A 10 -54.91 4.24 -22.94
C HIS A 10 -53.52 4.87 -22.95
N THR A 11 -53.23 5.42 -24.12
CA THR A 11 -52.18 6.36 -24.49
C THR A 11 -52.14 7.62 -23.59
N MET A 12 -50.95 8.04 -23.17
CA MET A 12 -50.64 9.47 -23.05
C MET A 12 -49.22 9.75 -23.57
N VAL A 13 -49.19 10.52 -24.65
CA VAL A 13 -48.02 11.10 -25.29
C VAL A 13 -47.63 12.35 -24.51
N ALA A 14 -46.39 12.42 -24.04
CA ALA A 14 -45.78 13.66 -23.59
C ALA A 14 -44.47 13.86 -24.36
N LEU A 15 -44.52 14.82 -25.30
CA LEU A 15 -43.38 15.40 -25.99
C LEU A 15 -42.48 16.11 -24.98
N PHE A 16 -41.20 15.75 -24.93
CA PHE A 16 -40.16 16.58 -24.34
C PHE A 16 -38.97 16.69 -25.30
N VAL A 17 -38.73 17.93 -25.71
CA VAL A 17 -37.58 18.38 -26.50
C VAL A 17 -36.35 18.41 -25.58
N PRO A 18 -35.18 17.85 -25.96
CA PRO A 18 -33.97 18.05 -25.19
C PRO A 18 -33.35 19.41 -25.55
N ILE A 19 -33.33 20.31 -24.56
CA ILE A 19 -32.46 21.48 -24.56
C ILE A 19 -31.03 20.98 -24.34
N ILE A 20 -30.17 21.19 -25.33
CA ILE A 20 -28.73 20.97 -25.23
C ILE A 20 -28.17 22.12 -24.38
N ALA A 21 -27.96 21.86 -23.09
CA ALA A 21 -27.11 22.69 -22.24
C ALA A 21 -25.72 22.03 -22.18
N SER A 22 -24.74 22.66 -22.81
CA SER A 22 -23.33 22.33 -22.63
C SER A 22 -22.96 22.54 -21.17
N ALA A 23 -22.81 21.44 -20.43
CA ALA A 23 -22.20 21.48 -19.11
C ALA A 23 -20.69 21.59 -19.29
N GLU A 24 -20.13 22.74 -18.92
CA GLU A 24 -18.70 22.87 -18.65
C GLU A 24 -18.30 21.81 -17.63
N VAL A 25 -17.36 20.95 -18.02
CA VAL A 25 -16.69 20.00 -17.15
C VAL A 25 -15.81 20.82 -16.20
N ASN A 26 -16.40 21.27 -15.10
CA ASN A 26 -15.64 21.84 -13.99
C ASN A 26 -14.78 20.73 -13.40
N ALA A 27 -13.46 20.84 -13.60
CA ALA A 27 -12.48 20.03 -12.88
C ALA A 27 -12.74 20.17 -11.37
N PRO A 28 -12.82 19.08 -10.61
CA PRO A 28 -13.08 19.18 -9.18
C PRO A 28 -11.92 19.92 -8.50
N ALA A 29 -12.24 21.07 -7.91
CA ALA A 29 -11.32 21.84 -7.09
C ALA A 29 -10.72 20.95 -5.98
N ASN A 30 -9.41 21.07 -5.75
CA ASN A 30 -8.67 20.46 -4.63
C ASN A 30 -9.28 20.87 -3.28
N ARG A 31 -10.37 20.23 -2.87
CA ARG A 31 -10.96 20.40 -1.54
C ARG A 31 -10.30 19.39 -0.61
N VAL A 32 -9.60 19.90 0.39
CA VAL A 32 -9.18 19.14 1.58
C VAL A 32 -10.43 18.51 2.21
N MET A 33 -10.61 17.20 2.08
CA MET A 33 -11.69 16.46 2.74
C MET A 33 -11.29 16.19 4.20
N CYS A 34 -11.45 17.20 5.04
CA CYS A 34 -11.57 17.02 6.48
C CYS A 34 -13.06 17.08 6.84
N ILE A 35 -13.76 15.95 6.78
CA ILE A 35 -15.22 15.92 6.89
C ILE A 35 -15.68 15.91 8.37
N ASN A 36 -15.08 16.73 9.25
CA ASN A 36 -15.71 17.37 10.43
C ASN A 36 -14.72 18.14 11.33
N GLY A 37 -15.02 19.43 11.60
CA GLY A 37 -14.57 20.19 12.79
C GLY A 37 -13.21 20.91 12.69
N PRO A 38 -13.03 22.03 13.44
CA PRO A 38 -11.92 22.98 13.23
C PRO A 38 -10.54 22.33 13.40
N MET A 39 -9.61 22.68 12.50
CA MET A 39 -8.22 22.21 12.43
C MET A 39 -7.47 22.23 13.77
N GLU A 40 -7.89 23.06 14.72
CA GLU A 40 -7.23 23.23 16.01
C GLU A 40 -7.16 21.96 16.87
N LYS A 41 -8.11 21.02 16.75
CA LYS A 41 -8.07 19.76 17.51
C LYS A 41 -7.26 18.63 16.85
N ASN A 42 -6.95 18.76 15.56
CA ASN A 42 -6.15 17.78 14.82
C ASN A 42 -4.64 18.11 14.80
N LYS A 43 -4.23 19.26 15.37
CA LYS A 43 -2.82 19.69 15.48
C LYS A 43 -1.95 18.70 16.28
N GLU A 44 -2.53 17.93 17.21
CA GLU A 44 -1.75 17.03 18.07
C GLU A 44 -1.39 15.68 17.41
N PHE A 45 -2.09 15.26 16.35
CA PHE A 45 -1.88 13.93 15.77
C PHE A 45 -0.59 13.81 14.93
N ILE A 46 -0.02 14.95 14.50
CA ILE A 46 1.17 15.02 13.64
C ILE A 46 2.47 15.16 14.46
N VAL A 47 2.39 15.38 15.78
CA VAL A 47 3.52 15.93 16.56
C VAL A 47 4.24 14.93 17.49
N SER A 48 3.82 13.67 17.61
CA SER A 48 4.41 12.75 18.61
C SER A 48 5.32 11.63 18.08
N VAL A 49 5.54 11.56 16.77
CA VAL A 49 6.72 10.89 16.20
C VAL A 49 7.62 12.01 15.72
N ASP A 50 8.92 11.94 15.97
CA ASP A 50 9.88 12.84 15.31
C ASP A 50 9.89 12.41 13.83
N VAL A 51 8.85 12.80 13.08
CA VAL A 51 8.59 12.38 11.68
C VAL A 51 9.79 12.76 10.80
N ASN A 52 10.56 13.77 11.23
CA ASN A 52 11.82 14.20 10.63
C ASN A 52 12.99 13.22 10.84
N LYS A 53 12.81 12.14 11.61
CA LYS A 53 13.79 11.05 11.80
C LYS A 53 13.31 9.71 11.25
N ASP A 54 12.08 9.61 10.78
CA ASP A 54 11.56 8.38 10.19
C ASP A 54 12.20 8.14 8.81
N PRO A 55 12.89 7.01 8.58
CA PRO A 55 13.59 6.77 7.32
C PRO A 55 12.68 6.76 6.10
N LEU A 56 11.48 6.19 6.20
CA LEU A 56 10.53 6.12 5.08
C LEU A 56 10.00 7.51 4.73
N HIS A 57 9.70 8.34 5.73
CA HIS A 57 9.30 9.72 5.51
C HIS A 57 10.44 10.58 4.96
N LEU A 58 11.67 10.39 5.44
CA LEU A 58 12.84 11.09 4.92
C LEU A 58 13.09 10.77 3.44
N GLU A 59 12.97 9.50 3.04
CA GLU A 59 13.06 9.13 1.62
C GLU A 59 11.90 9.72 0.79
N PHE A 60 10.70 9.80 1.36
CA PHE A 60 9.59 10.51 0.72
C PHE A 60 9.93 11.99 0.49
N LEU A 61 10.39 12.71 1.51
CA LEU A 61 10.76 14.12 1.39
C LEU A 61 11.87 14.33 0.35
N LYS A 62 12.88 13.45 0.31
CA LYS A 62 13.91 13.46 -0.74
C LYS A 62 13.33 13.27 -2.13
N SER A 63 12.35 12.38 -2.29
CA SER A 63 11.67 12.14 -3.57
C SER A 63 10.89 13.36 -4.09
N GLN A 64 10.43 14.22 -3.18
CA GLN A 64 9.69 15.45 -3.50
C GLN A 64 10.61 16.63 -3.85
N GLN A 65 11.91 16.55 -3.53
CA GLN A 65 12.83 17.63 -3.86
C GLN A 65 13.00 17.70 -5.37
N PRO A 66 12.92 18.92 -5.97
CA PRO A 66 13.20 19.07 -7.39
C PRO A 66 14.61 18.55 -7.64
N LYS A 67 14.72 17.58 -8.57
CA LYS A 67 16.03 17.10 -9.00
C LYS A 67 16.82 18.33 -9.44
N LYS A 68 17.88 18.65 -8.70
CA LYS A 68 18.78 19.76 -9.02
C LYS A 68 19.12 19.61 -10.49
N ALA A 69 18.64 20.52 -11.33
CA ALA A 69 18.92 20.46 -12.75
C ALA A 69 20.44 20.34 -12.88
N ALA A 70 20.91 19.40 -13.71
CA ALA A 70 22.32 19.35 -14.04
C ALA A 70 22.72 20.78 -14.43
N PRO A 71 23.80 21.34 -13.85
CA PRO A 71 24.19 22.71 -14.17
C PRO A 71 24.23 22.81 -15.70
N PRO A 72 23.54 23.81 -16.29
CA PRO A 72 23.51 23.93 -17.74
C PRO A 72 24.95 23.88 -18.22
N ALA A 73 25.22 23.02 -19.20
CA ALA A 73 26.51 23.00 -19.88
C ALA A 73 26.80 24.45 -20.27
N ARG A 74 27.90 25.01 -19.74
CA ARG A 74 28.27 26.42 -19.94
C ARG A 74 28.36 26.69 -21.44
N VAL A 75 27.29 27.21 -22.03
CA VAL A 75 27.36 27.98 -23.26
C VAL A 75 27.61 29.41 -22.82
N ALA A 76 28.78 29.92 -23.17
CA ALA A 76 29.15 31.30 -22.89
C ALA A 76 28.20 32.23 -23.66
N GLY A 77 27.37 32.96 -22.92
CA GLY A 77 26.48 33.98 -23.45
C GLY A 77 25.62 34.55 -22.32
N GLU A 78 25.97 35.76 -21.88
CA GLU A 78 25.15 36.58 -21.00
C GLU A 78 23.76 36.80 -21.60
N VAL A 79 22.67 36.51 -20.88
CA VAL A 79 21.47 37.38 -20.76
C VAL A 79 20.63 36.95 -19.53
N ALA A 80 20.29 37.96 -18.73
CA ALA A 80 19.16 38.19 -17.79
C ALA A 80 18.64 37.07 -16.87
N ALA A 81 18.69 37.39 -15.58
CA ALA A 81 17.93 36.74 -14.52
C ALA A 81 16.43 37.05 -14.66
N GLU A 82 15.63 36.01 -14.85
CA GLU A 82 14.18 36.07 -14.71
C GLU A 82 13.73 35.02 -13.68
N THR A 83 12.78 35.45 -12.86
CA THR A 83 12.32 34.92 -11.58
C THR A 83 11.95 33.42 -11.56
N ALA A 84 12.53 32.67 -10.62
CA ALA A 84 12.07 31.32 -10.27
C ALA A 84 10.75 31.38 -9.46
N PRO A 85 9.78 30.48 -9.70
CA PRO A 85 8.47 30.57 -9.09
C PRO A 85 8.46 30.02 -7.66
N THR A 86 7.66 30.74 -6.87
CA THR A 86 7.07 30.47 -5.57
C THR A 86 6.56 29.02 -5.43
N VAL A 87 7.38 28.10 -4.90
CA VAL A 87 6.96 26.72 -4.55
C VAL A 87 7.23 26.38 -3.07
N MET A 88 7.95 27.23 -2.33
CA MET A 88 8.28 26.97 -0.92
C MET A 88 7.26 27.52 0.10
N THR A 89 6.35 28.42 -0.28
CA THR A 89 5.43 29.08 0.67
C THR A 89 4.20 28.26 1.05
N ASP A 90 3.86 27.19 0.32
CA ASP A 90 2.70 26.33 0.66
C ASP A 90 3.06 25.15 1.59
N ILE A 91 4.33 25.04 1.99
CA ILE A 91 4.83 23.95 2.85
C ILE A 91 4.40 24.17 4.31
N GLU A 92 4.24 25.43 4.75
CA GLU A 92 4.00 25.80 6.15
C GLU A 92 2.53 25.67 6.60
N SER A 93 1.56 25.51 5.70
CA SER A 93 0.13 25.48 6.07
C SER A 93 -0.34 24.19 6.77
N CYS A 94 0.52 23.17 6.86
CA CYS A 94 0.23 21.89 7.54
C CYS A 94 0.92 21.74 8.91
N PHE A 95 1.71 22.72 9.34
CA PHE A 95 2.41 22.73 10.62
C PHE A 95 2.17 24.08 11.31
N PRO A 96 1.90 24.14 12.63
CA PRO A 96 1.57 25.40 13.28
C PRO A 96 2.74 26.40 13.19
N THR A 97 2.49 27.57 12.60
CA THR A 97 3.43 28.70 12.44
C THR A 97 3.56 29.60 13.68
N ASP A 98 3.10 29.17 14.85
CA ASP A 98 3.35 29.89 16.11
C ASP A 98 4.63 29.39 16.80
N ALA A 99 5.75 29.58 16.12
CA ALA A 99 7.08 29.55 16.73
C ALA A 99 7.94 30.75 16.27
N SER A 100 7.31 31.86 15.91
CA SER A 100 7.99 33.13 15.61
C SER A 100 8.45 33.80 16.91
N LYS A 101 9.53 33.26 17.50
CA LYS A 101 10.50 33.91 18.41
C LYS A 101 11.33 32.83 19.13
N LYS A 102 12.16 32.11 18.39
CA LYS A 102 13.40 31.50 18.93
C LYS A 102 14.30 31.13 17.75
N ASN A 103 15.48 31.73 17.73
CA ASN A 103 16.55 31.46 16.76
C ASN A 103 16.77 29.96 16.61
N TYR A 104 16.48 29.44 15.43
CA TYR A 104 16.46 28.02 15.16
C TYR A 104 17.79 27.57 14.54
N SER A 105 18.65 27.00 15.38
CA SER A 105 19.91 26.33 15.02
C SER A 105 19.74 24.96 14.34
N TRP A 106 18.50 24.51 14.09
CA TRP A 106 18.25 23.16 13.57
C TRP A 106 18.52 23.01 12.07
N PHE A 107 18.43 24.06 11.25
CA PHE A 107 18.86 23.99 9.84
C PHE A 107 20.38 23.80 9.72
N ALA A 108 21.15 24.37 10.65
CA ALA A 108 22.58 24.10 10.75
C ALA A 108 22.82 22.66 11.23
N GLN A 109 22.09 22.18 12.25
CA GLN A 109 22.21 20.79 12.73
C GLN A 109 21.78 19.74 11.69
N LEU A 110 20.76 20.01 10.86
CA LEU A 110 20.34 19.11 9.79
C LEU A 110 21.37 19.09 8.66
N ARG A 111 21.98 20.24 8.35
CA ARG A 111 23.10 20.33 7.40
C ARG A 111 24.35 19.60 7.91
N ASP A 112 24.69 19.79 9.18
CA ASP A 112 25.83 19.13 9.83
C ASP A 112 25.58 17.62 10.01
N TYR A 113 24.34 17.19 10.20
CA TYR A 113 23.95 15.78 10.20
C TYR A 113 24.02 15.17 8.79
N ILE A 114 23.50 15.84 7.77
CA ILE A 114 23.61 15.39 6.38
C ILE A 114 25.07 15.28 5.96
N ASN A 115 25.91 16.24 6.34
CA ASN A 115 27.35 16.23 6.09
C ASN A 115 28.07 15.13 6.90
N SER A 116 27.73 14.93 8.17
CA SER A 116 28.37 13.87 8.99
C SER A 116 27.96 12.44 8.57
N VAL A 117 26.77 12.26 7.99
CA VAL A 117 26.33 10.97 7.41
C VAL A 117 26.92 10.74 6.01
N THR A 118 27.33 11.78 5.29
CA THR A 118 28.08 11.63 4.03
C THR A 118 29.56 11.29 4.25
N ASP A 119 30.15 11.71 5.37
CA ASP A 119 31.56 11.45 5.69
C ASP A 119 31.83 10.11 6.42
N THR A 120 30.81 9.40 6.93
CA THR A 120 31.00 8.19 7.78
C THR A 120 30.84 6.83 7.09
N HIS A 121 30.75 6.77 5.76
CA HIS A 121 30.79 5.50 5.02
C HIS A 121 32.16 5.23 4.37
N THR A 122 33.19 5.14 5.20
CA THR A 122 34.45 4.46 4.87
C THR A 122 34.94 3.62 6.03
N GLU A 123 34.14 2.66 6.51
CA GLU A 123 34.70 1.52 7.24
C GLU A 123 34.19 0.20 6.68
N SER A 124 35.15 -0.47 6.04
CA SER A 124 35.06 -1.75 5.37
C SER A 124 34.98 -2.87 6.40
N SER A 125 33.80 -3.47 6.54
CA SER A 125 33.68 -4.78 7.20
C SER A 125 34.31 -5.84 6.29
N MET A 126 35.35 -6.51 6.80
CA MET A 126 36.05 -7.59 6.14
C MET A 126 35.12 -8.80 5.94
N MET A 127 34.35 -8.80 4.85
CA MET A 127 33.84 -10.04 4.27
C MET A 127 35.01 -10.87 3.74
N PRO A 128 35.03 -12.20 3.96
CA PRO A 128 36.02 -13.10 3.39
C PRO A 128 36.10 -12.92 1.87
N GLU A 129 37.32 -12.87 1.36
CA GLU A 129 37.62 -12.56 -0.05
C GLU A 129 37.00 -13.57 -1.03
N THR A 130 36.75 -14.80 -0.55
CA THR A 130 36.00 -15.85 -1.24
C THR A 130 34.51 -15.52 -1.37
N ALA A 131 33.86 -15.03 -0.31
CA ALA A 131 32.45 -14.60 -0.36
C ALA A 131 32.25 -13.36 -1.22
N LYS A 132 33.24 -12.44 -1.26
CA LYS A 132 33.22 -11.30 -2.19
C LYS A 132 33.32 -11.75 -3.65
N LYS A 133 34.15 -12.75 -3.98
CA LYS A 133 34.28 -13.28 -5.33
C LYS A 133 33.01 -14.01 -5.79
N GLU A 134 32.40 -14.84 -4.94
CA GLU A 134 31.14 -15.53 -5.28
C GLU A 134 29.98 -14.56 -5.51
N ILE A 135 29.82 -13.54 -4.65
CA ILE A 135 28.78 -12.51 -4.81
C ILE A 135 29.03 -11.65 -6.06
N THR A 136 30.29 -11.36 -6.37
CA THR A 136 30.65 -10.55 -7.55
C THR A 136 30.44 -11.32 -8.86
N GLU A 137 30.68 -12.63 -8.88
CA GLU A 137 30.38 -13.49 -10.04
C GLU A 137 28.86 -13.70 -10.21
N LEU A 138 28.11 -13.91 -9.12
CA LEU A 138 26.64 -13.96 -9.15
C LEU A 138 26.01 -12.63 -9.63
N ALA A 139 26.60 -11.48 -9.29
CA ALA A 139 26.11 -10.16 -9.71
C ALA A 139 26.39 -9.84 -11.19
N LYS A 140 27.42 -10.44 -11.80
CA LYS A 140 27.75 -10.23 -13.23
C LYS A 140 26.78 -10.93 -14.19
N HIS A 141 25.96 -11.86 -13.70
CA HIS A 141 24.96 -12.58 -14.49
C HIS A 141 23.53 -12.32 -14.02
N ALA A 142 23.33 -11.34 -13.14
CA ALA A 142 22.00 -10.94 -12.73
C ALA A 142 21.26 -10.37 -13.94
N PRO A 143 20.14 -10.97 -14.37
CA PRO A 143 19.31 -10.41 -15.43
C PRO A 143 18.88 -8.98 -15.04
N PRO A 144 18.57 -8.10 -16.01
CA PRO A 144 18.04 -6.78 -15.71
C PRO A 144 16.87 -6.92 -14.76
N THR A 145 16.99 -6.31 -13.58
CA THR A 145 16.02 -6.46 -12.50
C THR A 145 14.70 -5.92 -13.02
N GLN A 146 13.72 -6.79 -13.25
CA GLN A 146 12.40 -6.37 -13.71
C GLN A 146 11.74 -5.57 -12.57
N THR A 147 11.46 -4.30 -12.82
CA THR A 147 10.73 -3.47 -11.87
C THR A 147 9.27 -3.89 -11.86
N SER A 148 8.70 -4.10 -10.68
CA SER A 148 7.25 -4.29 -10.57
C SER A 148 6.49 -3.10 -11.13
N PRO A 149 5.41 -3.33 -11.89
CA PRO A 149 4.46 -2.30 -12.25
C PRO A 149 3.98 -1.52 -11.02
N LYS A 150 3.82 -0.20 -11.11
CA LYS A 150 3.41 0.65 -9.97
C LYS A 150 1.90 0.70 -9.84
N ILE A 151 1.42 0.82 -8.62
CA ILE A 151 0.01 1.14 -8.34
C ILE A 151 -0.18 2.64 -8.56
N LYS A 152 -1.17 2.98 -9.37
CA LYS A 152 -1.49 4.37 -9.72
C LYS A 152 -2.05 5.13 -8.51
N ARG A 153 -1.62 6.37 -8.37
CA ARG A 153 -2.00 7.30 -7.29
C ARG A 153 -3.51 7.42 -7.15
N GLU A 154 -4.23 7.60 -8.26
CA GLU A 154 -5.69 7.80 -8.26
C GLU A 154 -6.46 6.57 -7.75
N CYS A 155 -5.90 5.36 -7.89
CA CYS A 155 -6.50 4.16 -7.35
C CYS A 155 -6.27 4.01 -5.85
N ILE A 156 -5.10 4.45 -5.35
CA ILE A 156 -4.85 4.55 -3.90
C ILE A 156 -5.77 5.61 -3.30
N ALA A 157 -5.87 6.79 -3.91
CA ALA A 157 -6.78 7.85 -3.48
C ALA A 157 -8.23 7.36 -3.37
N ALA A 158 -8.73 6.71 -4.43
CA ALA A 158 -10.07 6.13 -4.43
C ALA A 158 -10.26 5.10 -3.30
N SER A 159 -9.28 4.21 -3.09
CA SER A 159 -9.33 3.23 -1.99
C SER A 159 -9.38 3.85 -0.61
N MET A 160 -8.65 4.94 -0.38
CA MET A 160 -8.62 5.63 0.91
C MET A 160 -9.93 6.36 1.24
N THR A 161 -10.75 6.67 0.24
CA THR A 161 -12.10 7.24 0.46
C THR A 161 -13.17 6.18 0.73
N ARG A 162 -12.87 4.90 0.46
CA ARG A 162 -13.82 3.79 0.62
C ARG A 162 -13.98 3.47 2.11
N SER A 163 -15.17 3.05 2.52
CA SER A 163 -15.38 2.43 3.84
C SER A 163 -14.97 0.95 3.79
N PRO A 164 -13.95 0.51 4.54
CA PRO A 164 -13.49 -0.89 4.51
C PRO A 164 -14.55 -1.89 4.97
N GLY A 165 -15.47 -1.47 5.85
CA GLY A 165 -16.62 -2.26 6.30
C GLY A 165 -16.39 -3.14 7.54
N ASN A 166 -15.24 -3.04 8.21
CA ASN A 166 -14.94 -3.77 9.45
C ASN A 166 -15.08 -2.84 10.68
N ASP A 167 -14.75 -3.29 11.92
CA ASP A 167 -14.54 -2.46 13.14
C ASP A 167 -13.07 -2.49 13.62
N GLY A 168 -12.41 -1.33 13.68
CA GLY A 168 -10.95 -1.22 13.70
C GLY A 168 -10.45 -0.69 15.03
N TYR A 169 -9.14 -0.72 15.24
CA TYR A 169 -8.51 -0.13 16.41
C TYR A 169 -7.45 0.88 15.95
N THR A 170 -7.48 2.05 16.56
CA THR A 170 -6.41 3.03 16.43
C THR A 170 -5.61 3.09 17.72
N CYS A 171 -4.32 3.37 17.60
CA CYS A 171 -3.51 3.67 18.77
C CYS A 171 -3.91 5.03 19.34
N GLY A 172 -4.47 5.00 20.54
CA GLY A 172 -4.71 6.21 21.32
C GLY A 172 -3.41 6.67 21.98
N TYR A 173 -3.11 7.96 21.88
CA TYR A 173 -2.17 8.57 22.81
C TYR A 173 -2.90 8.77 24.15
N PRO A 174 -2.30 8.39 25.29
CA PRO A 174 -2.91 8.62 26.58
C PRO A 174 -3.09 10.12 26.75
N THR A 175 -4.25 10.57 27.19
CA THR A 175 -4.45 11.95 27.60
C THR A 175 -3.42 12.32 28.69
N ALA A 176 -3.13 13.60 28.88
CA ALA A 176 -2.21 14.05 29.93
C ALA A 176 -2.59 13.51 31.34
N LYS A 177 -3.88 13.23 31.57
CA LYS A 177 -4.40 12.63 32.80
C LYS A 177 -4.14 11.12 32.89
N GLU A 178 -4.20 10.40 31.77
CA GLU A 178 -3.88 8.97 31.67
C GLU A 178 -2.36 8.73 31.73
N ALA A 179 -1.57 9.57 31.07
CA ALA A 179 -0.11 9.52 31.17
C ALA A 179 0.37 9.70 32.62
N LYS A 180 -0.23 10.64 33.36
CA LYS A 180 0.02 10.85 34.80
C LYS A 180 -0.36 9.65 35.69
N ARG A 181 -1.21 8.75 35.20
CA ARG A 181 -1.64 7.51 35.89
C ARG A 181 -0.83 6.28 35.45
N GLY A 182 0.23 6.47 34.65
CA GLY A 182 1.09 5.38 34.18
C GLY A 182 0.54 4.62 32.96
N PHE A 183 -0.52 5.11 32.30
CA PHE A 183 -0.97 4.52 31.04
C PHE A 183 0.02 4.87 29.93
N SER A 184 0.51 3.86 29.21
CA SER A 184 1.42 4.04 28.09
C SER A 184 0.66 4.06 26.76
N ALA A 185 1.14 4.84 25.78
CA ALA A 185 0.66 4.84 24.39
C ALA A 185 0.74 3.48 23.68
N LYS A 186 1.35 2.47 24.30
CA LYS A 186 1.54 1.13 23.73
C LYS A 186 0.35 0.18 23.96
N THR A 187 -0.68 0.59 24.70
CA THR A 187 -1.70 -0.36 25.20
C THR A 187 -3.15 0.02 24.92
N GLN A 188 -3.44 1.21 24.38
CA GLN A 188 -4.83 1.58 24.08
C GLN A 188 -5.15 1.37 22.60
N SER A 189 -5.68 0.18 22.31
CA SER A 189 -6.49 -0.09 21.13
C SER A 189 -7.89 0.49 21.37
N VAL A 190 -8.16 1.72 20.92
CA VAL A 190 -9.52 2.28 21.01
C VAL A 190 -10.32 1.73 19.84
N PRO A 191 -11.39 0.92 20.06
CA PRO A 191 -12.26 0.47 18.98
C PRO A 191 -12.88 1.68 18.27
N LYS A 192 -12.73 1.75 16.95
CA LYS A 192 -13.33 2.75 16.08
C LYS A 192 -13.92 2.06 14.85
N PRO A 193 -15.23 2.21 14.58
CA PRO A 193 -15.84 1.63 13.40
C PRO A 193 -15.21 2.19 12.12
N TYR A 194 -14.91 1.33 11.14
CA TYR A 194 -14.17 1.74 9.92
C TYR A 194 -14.98 2.73 9.05
N GLY A 195 -16.28 2.90 9.31
CA GLY A 195 -17.22 3.67 8.47
C GLY A 195 -17.42 5.15 8.81
N LYS A 196 -16.83 5.67 9.89
CA LYS A 196 -16.78 7.13 10.18
C LYS A 196 -15.36 7.71 10.13
N ALA A 197 -14.42 6.90 9.65
CA ALA A 197 -13.00 7.20 9.53
C ALA A 197 -12.71 8.37 8.56
N GLY A 198 -13.47 8.48 7.47
CA GLY A 198 -13.35 9.58 6.50
C GLY A 198 -13.93 10.92 6.97
N GLY A 199 -14.35 11.05 8.22
CA GLY A 199 -14.92 12.30 8.72
C GLY A 199 -14.60 12.65 10.18
N GLU A 200 -14.57 11.68 11.10
CA GLU A 200 -14.52 12.03 12.54
C GLU A 200 -13.19 11.71 13.24
N THR A 201 -12.41 10.69 12.82
CA THR A 201 -11.33 10.20 13.71
C THR A 201 -10.12 9.49 13.08
N LEU A 202 -9.94 9.50 11.76
CA LEU A 202 -8.76 8.93 11.09
C LEU A 202 -8.15 9.98 10.16
N GLN A 203 -6.82 9.89 9.99
CA GLN A 203 -5.90 10.85 9.37
C GLN A 203 -6.55 11.72 8.27
N CYS A 204 -6.33 13.04 8.33
CA CYS A 204 -6.84 13.97 7.31
C CYS A 204 -6.43 13.47 5.92
N LEU A 205 -7.40 12.95 5.16
CA LEU A 205 -7.17 12.46 3.81
C LEU A 205 -6.98 13.69 2.92
N ASN A 206 -5.73 13.97 2.61
CA ASN A 206 -5.33 15.02 1.69
C ASN A 206 -4.36 14.45 0.65
N ASP A 207 -4.06 15.26 -0.35
CA ASP A 207 -3.16 14.85 -1.43
C ASP A 207 -1.79 14.42 -0.93
N ARG A 208 -1.26 15.06 0.12
CA ARG A 208 0.05 14.69 0.70
C ARG A 208 0.04 13.29 1.31
N MET A 209 -1.05 12.91 1.98
CA MET A 209 -1.18 11.57 2.53
C MET A 209 -1.31 10.54 1.40
N VAL A 210 -2.07 10.85 0.35
CA VAL A 210 -2.17 9.99 -0.84
C VAL A 210 -0.79 9.84 -1.51
N ASP A 211 -0.01 10.92 -1.63
CA ASP A 211 1.34 10.91 -2.19
C ASP A 211 2.28 10.06 -1.35
N TYR A 212 2.23 10.23 -0.02
CA TYR A 212 3.04 9.44 0.90
C TYR A 212 2.70 7.95 0.84
N MET A 213 1.42 7.61 0.83
CA MET A 213 0.96 6.23 0.69
C MET A 213 1.36 5.63 -0.66
N THR A 214 1.21 6.39 -1.74
CA THR A 214 1.64 5.99 -3.09
C THR A 214 3.13 5.74 -3.15
N PHE A 215 3.93 6.64 -2.57
CA PHE A 215 5.38 6.49 -2.45
C PHE A 215 5.74 5.25 -1.64
N ALA A 216 5.18 5.08 -0.45
CA ALA A 216 5.54 4.00 0.47
C ALA A 216 5.23 2.62 -0.14
N VAL A 217 4.03 2.45 -0.70
CA VAL A 217 3.61 1.17 -1.30
C VAL A 217 4.46 0.83 -2.52
N ASN A 218 4.66 1.78 -3.43
CA ASN A 218 5.44 1.53 -4.64
C ASN A 218 6.93 1.32 -4.33
N SER A 219 7.49 2.04 -3.35
CA SER A 219 8.86 1.81 -2.88
C SER A 219 9.02 0.41 -2.28
N ALA A 220 8.02 -0.08 -1.53
CA ALA A 220 8.04 -1.43 -0.99
C ALA A 220 8.00 -2.49 -2.11
N LEU A 221 7.13 -2.29 -3.12
CA LEU A 221 7.07 -3.17 -4.30
C LEU A 221 8.40 -3.23 -5.04
N GLU A 222 9.01 -2.08 -5.35
CA GLU A 222 10.29 -1.99 -6.06
C GLU A 222 11.45 -2.58 -5.24
N CYS A 223 11.49 -2.26 -3.95
CA CYS A 223 12.49 -2.79 -3.02
C CYS A 223 12.47 -4.32 -3.00
N MET A 224 11.28 -4.91 -2.86
CA MET A 224 11.08 -6.34 -2.63
C MET A 224 10.95 -7.16 -3.92
N SER A 225 10.88 -6.50 -5.09
CA SER A 225 10.89 -7.20 -6.38
C SER A 225 12.21 -7.94 -6.58
N GLY A 226 12.15 -9.23 -6.89
CA GLY A 226 13.31 -10.04 -7.26
C GLY A 226 13.45 -10.15 -8.78
N ASP A 227 13.92 -11.31 -9.24
CA ASP A 227 13.96 -11.66 -10.66
C ASP A 227 12.55 -11.79 -11.24
N GLU A 228 11.64 -12.40 -10.47
CA GLU A 228 10.20 -12.42 -10.80
C GLU A 228 9.49 -11.25 -10.13
N PRO A 229 8.96 -10.28 -10.91
CA PRO A 229 8.31 -9.11 -10.36
C PRO A 229 7.08 -9.50 -9.54
N ILE A 230 6.78 -8.68 -8.54
CA ILE A 230 5.56 -8.78 -7.75
C ILE A 230 4.38 -8.38 -8.63
N ASP A 231 3.32 -9.17 -8.62
CA ASP A 231 2.05 -8.78 -9.23
C ASP A 231 1.36 -7.73 -8.37
N SER A 232 1.62 -6.46 -8.68
CA SER A 232 1.09 -5.31 -7.94
C SER A 232 -0.44 -5.26 -7.92
N ARG A 233 -1.14 -5.96 -8.84
CA ARG A 233 -2.60 -6.09 -8.80
C ARG A 233 -3.04 -6.86 -7.57
N VAL A 234 -2.32 -7.91 -7.18
CA VAL A 234 -2.66 -8.72 -6.00
C VAL A 234 -2.44 -7.90 -4.73
N ILE A 235 -1.33 -7.16 -4.66
CA ILE A 235 -1.04 -6.29 -3.51
C ILE A 235 -2.07 -5.16 -3.41
N TYR A 236 -2.40 -4.51 -4.53
CA TYR A 236 -3.45 -3.49 -4.57
C TYR A 236 -4.79 -4.04 -4.10
N LYS A 237 -5.24 -5.17 -4.68
CA LYS A 237 -6.48 -5.84 -4.32
C LYS A 237 -6.52 -6.19 -2.83
N LYS A 238 -5.42 -6.69 -2.27
CA LYS A 238 -5.30 -6.97 -0.83
C LYS A 238 -5.46 -5.71 0.01
N LEU A 239 -4.61 -4.71 -0.18
CA LEU A 239 -4.61 -3.51 0.66
C LEU A 239 -5.94 -2.75 0.55
N ASN A 240 -6.52 -2.72 -0.64
CA ASN A 240 -7.86 -2.20 -0.86
C ASN A 240 -8.89 -3.00 -0.03
N ASN A 241 -8.91 -4.33 -0.15
CA ASN A 241 -9.88 -5.19 0.54
C ASN A 241 -9.79 -5.08 2.07
N GLU A 242 -8.57 -5.11 2.62
CA GLU A 242 -8.34 -5.17 4.06
C GLU A 242 -8.61 -3.84 4.77
N THR A 243 -8.05 -2.73 4.27
CA THR A 243 -8.05 -1.44 4.99
C THR A 243 -8.38 -0.24 4.13
N GLY A 244 -8.57 -0.42 2.82
CA GLY A 244 -8.68 0.72 1.90
C GLY A 244 -7.41 1.58 1.93
N PHE A 245 -6.24 0.98 2.10
CA PHE A 245 -4.96 1.67 2.26
C PHE A 245 -4.79 2.52 3.53
N THR A 246 -5.63 2.32 4.55
CA THR A 246 -5.49 3.06 5.81
C THR A 246 -4.45 2.39 6.71
N PRO A 247 -3.30 3.02 6.99
CA PRO A 247 -2.22 2.37 7.76
C PRO A 247 -2.51 2.33 9.26
N SER A 248 -3.32 3.27 9.76
CA SER A 248 -3.61 3.46 11.19
C SER A 248 -4.65 2.49 11.75
N LEU A 249 -4.90 1.36 11.08
CA LEU A 249 -5.95 0.41 11.44
C LEU A 249 -5.37 -0.94 11.83
N ALA A 250 -5.89 -1.48 12.92
CA ALA A 250 -5.75 -2.87 13.29
C ALA A 250 -7.12 -3.50 13.58
N SER A 251 -7.18 -4.81 13.62
CA SER A 251 -8.33 -5.60 14.06
C SER A 251 -7.88 -6.63 15.10
N ILE A 252 -8.83 -7.37 15.69
CA ILE A 252 -8.53 -8.45 16.65
C ILE A 252 -7.62 -9.53 16.02
N GLY A 253 -7.67 -9.71 14.69
CA GLY A 253 -6.94 -10.76 13.98
C GLY A 253 -5.79 -10.29 13.09
N GLY A 254 -5.63 -8.99 12.86
CA GLY A 254 -4.67 -8.46 11.89
C GLY A 254 -4.19 -7.04 12.23
N MET A 255 -3.02 -6.66 11.72
CA MET A 255 -2.39 -5.38 12.05
C MET A 255 -1.92 -4.63 10.81
N GLY A 256 -2.06 -3.30 10.85
CA GLY A 256 -1.58 -2.40 9.81
C GLY A 256 -2.35 -2.50 8.50
N ILE A 257 -1.81 -1.88 7.46
CA ILE A 257 -2.47 -1.68 6.17
C ILE A 257 -2.87 -2.98 5.47
N GLY A 258 -2.13 -4.06 5.65
CA GLY A 258 -2.46 -5.37 5.07
C GLY A 258 -3.04 -6.38 6.04
N GLN A 259 -3.42 -5.95 7.25
CA GLN A 259 -3.98 -6.80 8.32
C GLN A 259 -3.12 -8.05 8.57
N THR A 260 -1.81 -7.85 8.78
CA THR A 260 -0.82 -8.92 8.99
C THR A 260 -1.18 -9.76 10.22
N THR A 261 -1.20 -11.07 10.07
CA THR A 261 -1.52 -12.03 11.13
C THR A 261 -0.27 -12.55 11.85
N SER A 262 -0.44 -13.22 12.99
CA SER A 262 0.68 -13.86 13.70
C SER A 262 1.42 -14.93 12.86
N PRO A 263 0.72 -15.82 12.13
CA PRO A 263 1.39 -16.73 11.19
C PRO A 263 2.22 -16.00 10.15
N ALA A 264 1.66 -14.96 9.50
CA ALA A 264 2.39 -14.18 8.50
C ALA A 264 3.65 -13.53 9.08
N LYS A 265 3.55 -12.99 10.30
CA LYS A 265 4.71 -12.44 11.01
C LYS A 265 5.75 -13.51 11.33
N ASN A 266 5.35 -14.66 11.86
CA ASN A 266 6.27 -15.75 12.19
C ASN A 266 6.97 -16.29 10.93
N GLU A 267 6.29 -16.34 9.79
CA GLU A 267 6.86 -16.81 8.53
C GLU A 267 8.09 -15.99 8.10
N LEU A 268 8.13 -14.70 8.44
CA LEU A 268 9.23 -13.78 8.08
C LEU A 268 10.28 -13.61 9.18
N THR A 269 9.99 -13.93 10.44
CA THR A 269 10.95 -13.68 11.54
C THR A 269 11.51 -14.93 12.19
N ASP A 270 10.75 -16.02 12.19
CA ASP A 270 11.14 -17.23 12.89
C ASP A 270 12.23 -17.98 12.12
N ARG A 271 13.41 -18.15 12.74
CA ARG A 271 14.55 -18.87 12.16
C ARG A 271 14.31 -20.36 11.98
N LYS A 272 13.44 -20.96 12.80
CA LYS A 272 13.18 -22.39 12.81
C LYS A 272 11.98 -22.75 11.94
N LEU A 273 10.98 -21.87 11.91
CA LEU A 273 9.68 -22.17 11.30
C LEU A 273 9.43 -21.40 10.00
N GLY A 274 10.02 -20.21 9.83
CA GLY A 274 9.65 -19.29 8.76
C GLY A 274 10.47 -19.46 7.49
N LYS A 275 9.82 -19.79 6.37
CA LYS A 275 10.48 -19.84 5.06
C LYS A 275 10.66 -18.48 4.40
N GLY A 276 10.09 -17.42 4.98
CA GLY A 276 10.10 -16.06 4.45
C GLY A 276 11.19 -15.17 5.01
N ARG A 277 12.00 -15.64 5.97
CA ARG A 277 13.01 -14.82 6.65
C ARG A 277 14.03 -14.18 5.71
N TYR A 278 14.40 -14.88 4.64
CA TYR A 278 15.33 -14.38 3.62
C TYR A 278 14.87 -13.05 3.00
N ILE A 279 13.57 -12.76 3.01
CA ILE A 279 13.02 -11.52 2.46
C ILE A 279 13.49 -10.30 3.27
N LEU A 280 13.39 -10.37 4.60
CA LEU A 280 13.88 -9.28 5.45
C LEU A 280 15.41 -9.16 5.35
N GLU A 281 16.12 -10.29 5.23
CA GLU A 281 17.57 -10.31 5.07
C GLU A 281 17.99 -9.68 3.73
N ASN A 282 17.23 -9.93 2.66
CA ASN A 282 17.44 -9.30 1.36
C ASN A 282 17.20 -7.78 1.42
N ILE A 283 16.18 -7.31 2.14
CA ILE A 283 15.94 -5.87 2.33
C ILE A 283 17.14 -5.21 3.03
N VAL A 284 17.62 -5.81 4.12
CA VAL A 284 18.79 -5.29 4.87
C VAL A 284 20.02 -5.18 3.97
N ASN A 285 20.27 -6.21 3.17
CA ASN A 285 21.47 -6.29 2.31
C ASN A 285 21.30 -5.61 0.94
N SER A 286 20.11 -5.10 0.63
CA SER A 286 19.80 -4.55 -0.70
C SER A 286 20.60 -3.28 -0.98
N LYS A 287 21.04 -3.11 -2.22
CA LYS A 287 21.64 -1.86 -2.72
C LYS A 287 20.63 -0.96 -3.41
N LYS A 288 19.38 -1.41 -3.55
CA LYS A 288 18.31 -0.65 -4.19
C LYS A 288 17.96 0.60 -3.36
N PRO A 289 17.95 1.81 -3.96
CA PRO A 289 17.56 3.03 -3.26
C PRO A 289 16.17 2.92 -2.61
N GLU A 290 15.24 2.21 -3.25
CA GLU A 290 13.86 2.03 -2.80
C GLU A 290 13.78 1.24 -1.48
N CYS A 291 14.82 0.48 -1.13
CA CYS A 291 14.90 -0.23 0.14
C CYS A 291 15.39 0.63 1.32
N ASN A 292 15.87 1.85 1.09
CA ASN A 292 16.50 2.66 2.14
C ASN A 292 15.54 2.96 3.31
N GLY A 293 14.28 3.27 3.00
CA GLY A 293 13.25 3.49 4.02
C GLY A 293 12.86 2.25 4.84
N PHE A 294 13.29 1.05 4.42
CA PHE A 294 12.89 -0.23 5.01
C PHE A 294 14.03 -0.95 5.76
N LYS A 295 15.29 -0.67 5.41
CA LYS A 295 16.48 -1.36 5.96
C LYS A 295 16.55 -1.34 7.48
N GLY A 296 16.37 -0.16 8.09
CA GLY A 296 16.45 0.00 9.54
C GLY A 296 15.39 -0.83 10.26
N VAL A 297 14.16 -0.83 9.73
CA VAL A 297 13.04 -1.60 10.27
C VAL A 297 13.28 -3.10 10.11
N ALA A 298 13.70 -3.55 8.93
CA ALA A 298 14.01 -4.96 8.66
C ALA A 298 15.13 -5.47 9.58
N ALA A 299 16.21 -4.69 9.75
CA ALA A 299 17.32 -5.05 10.63
C ALA A 299 16.88 -5.15 12.10
N ALA A 300 16.06 -4.20 12.56
CA ALA A 300 15.49 -4.24 13.91
C ALA A 300 14.60 -5.47 14.12
N ASP A 301 13.73 -5.77 13.16
CA ASP A 301 12.77 -6.88 13.24
C ASP A 301 13.45 -8.26 13.13
N LEU A 302 14.54 -8.37 12.37
CA LEU A 302 15.38 -9.58 12.30
C LEU A 302 16.13 -9.87 13.61
N LYS A 303 16.49 -8.81 14.36
CA LYS A 303 17.13 -8.90 15.68
C LYS A 303 16.10 -9.19 16.77
N ARG A 304 14.95 -8.53 16.72
CA ARG A 304 13.84 -8.72 17.67
C ARG A 304 12.52 -8.69 16.91
N SER A 305 11.92 -9.86 16.75
CA SER A 305 10.62 -9.98 16.09
C SER A 305 9.62 -9.01 16.72
N PRO A 306 8.88 -8.22 15.92
CA PRO A 306 7.85 -7.34 16.43
C PRO A 306 6.76 -8.15 17.12
N SER A 307 6.17 -7.57 18.17
CA SER A 307 5.07 -8.20 18.89
C SER A 307 3.77 -7.88 18.19
N VAL A 308 2.93 -8.90 18.00
CA VAL A 308 1.56 -8.69 17.50
C VAL A 308 0.65 -8.07 18.57
N LYS A 309 1.05 -8.15 19.84
CA LYS A 309 0.31 -7.55 20.96
C LYS A 309 0.54 -6.05 21.07
N ASN A 310 1.62 -5.55 20.48
CA ASN A 310 1.91 -4.12 20.43
C ASN A 310 1.46 -3.58 19.07
N THR A 311 0.15 -3.51 18.88
CA THR A 311 -0.51 -3.08 17.64
C THR A 311 0.05 -1.77 17.09
N CYS A 312 0.48 -0.86 17.97
CA CYS A 312 1.03 0.45 17.60
C CYS A 312 2.34 0.38 16.82
N ASP A 313 3.12 -0.68 16.99
CA ASP A 313 4.30 -0.92 16.17
C ASP A 313 3.95 -1.20 14.70
N TRP A 314 2.67 -1.44 14.37
CA TRP A 314 2.23 -1.80 13.02
C TRP A 314 1.38 -0.74 12.33
N VAL A 315 0.80 0.18 13.10
CA VAL A 315 -0.20 1.14 12.59
C VAL A 315 0.30 2.58 12.54
N ASN A 316 1.47 2.86 13.10
CA ASN A 316 2.04 4.21 13.08
C ASN A 316 2.55 4.58 11.67
N PRO A 317 2.41 5.86 11.26
CA PRO A 317 3.09 6.34 10.05
C PRO A 317 4.61 6.17 10.22
N GLY A 318 5.30 5.84 9.13
CA GLY A 318 6.73 5.59 9.16
C GLY A 318 7.06 4.12 9.41
N ASP A 319 7.88 3.81 10.42
CA ASP A 319 8.27 2.44 10.81
C ASP A 319 7.09 1.43 10.85
N GLY A 320 5.91 1.84 11.34
CA GLY A 320 4.74 0.98 11.40
C GLY A 320 4.19 0.63 10.02
N LEU A 321 4.05 1.63 9.15
CA LEU A 321 3.70 1.45 7.75
C LEU A 321 4.77 0.63 7.01
N ALA A 322 6.05 0.96 7.18
CA ALA A 322 7.17 0.24 6.58
C ALA A 322 7.12 -1.25 6.96
N ARG A 323 6.96 -1.54 8.25
CA ARG A 323 6.77 -2.88 8.78
C ARG A 323 5.55 -3.56 8.16
N SER A 324 4.38 -2.92 8.21
CA SER A 324 3.17 -3.54 7.66
C SER A 324 3.33 -3.87 6.18
N LEU A 325 3.91 -2.98 5.36
CA LEU A 325 4.17 -3.24 3.95
C LEU A 325 5.17 -4.39 3.74
N MET A 326 6.30 -4.40 4.44
CA MET A 326 7.29 -5.48 4.34
C MET A 326 6.68 -6.84 4.65
N TYR A 327 5.88 -6.94 5.70
CA TYR A 327 5.28 -8.20 6.10
C TYR A 327 4.14 -8.62 5.19
N THR A 328 3.32 -7.68 4.75
CA THR A 328 2.24 -7.92 3.79
C THR A 328 2.79 -8.44 2.47
N ILE A 329 3.78 -7.76 1.89
CA ILE A 329 4.36 -8.12 0.60
C ILE A 329 5.27 -9.35 0.74
N GLY A 330 6.06 -9.42 1.81
CA GLY A 330 6.96 -10.54 2.04
C GLY A 330 6.20 -11.84 2.32
N TYR A 331 5.06 -11.78 3.00
CA TYR A 331 4.22 -12.96 3.18
C TYR A 331 3.59 -13.41 1.85
N TYR A 332 3.15 -12.48 0.99
CA TYR A 332 2.71 -12.80 -0.37
C TYR A 332 3.82 -13.52 -1.17
N LEU A 333 5.03 -12.97 -1.19
CA LEU A 333 6.19 -13.57 -1.86
C LEU A 333 6.49 -14.97 -1.31
N THR A 334 6.43 -15.13 0.01
CA THR A 334 6.65 -16.42 0.64
C THR A 334 5.59 -17.44 0.21
N MET A 335 4.30 -17.07 0.20
CA MET A 335 3.23 -17.94 -0.29
C MET A 335 3.45 -18.32 -1.76
N ARG A 336 3.81 -17.36 -2.61
CA ARG A 336 4.06 -17.57 -4.04
C ARG A 336 5.22 -18.55 -4.26
N ASP A 337 6.38 -18.20 -3.71
CA ASP A 337 7.65 -18.79 -4.11
C ASP A 337 7.96 -20.07 -3.33
N GLN A 338 7.55 -20.16 -2.07
CA GLN A 338 7.87 -21.30 -1.20
C GLN A 338 6.77 -22.35 -1.09
N TYR A 339 5.55 -22.02 -1.52
CA TYR A 339 4.40 -22.92 -1.37
C TYR A 339 3.61 -23.12 -2.66
N VAL A 340 3.10 -22.06 -3.31
CA VAL A 340 2.20 -22.18 -4.46
C VAL A 340 2.95 -22.67 -5.71
N ILE A 341 4.02 -21.99 -6.12
CA ILE A 341 4.81 -22.38 -7.31
C ILE A 341 5.34 -23.81 -7.16
N PRO A 342 6.04 -24.20 -6.07
CA PRO A 342 6.53 -25.57 -5.93
C PRO A 342 5.42 -26.63 -5.93
N THR A 343 4.23 -26.30 -5.42
CA THR A 343 3.09 -27.23 -5.42
C THR A 343 2.48 -27.39 -6.81
N LEU A 344 2.35 -26.29 -7.57
CA LEU A 344 1.85 -26.33 -8.94
C LEU A 344 2.86 -27.01 -9.86
N GLU A 345 4.15 -26.71 -9.74
CA GLU A 345 5.22 -27.29 -10.54
C GLU A 345 5.27 -28.83 -10.42
N LYS A 346 5.16 -29.36 -9.19
CA LYS A 346 5.06 -30.80 -8.93
C LYS A 346 3.87 -31.47 -9.64
N ARG A 347 2.81 -30.71 -9.94
CA ARG A 347 1.60 -31.21 -10.62
C ARG A 347 1.69 -31.02 -12.13
N SER A 348 2.16 -29.86 -12.58
CA SER A 348 2.33 -29.49 -13.99
C SER A 348 3.11 -28.18 -14.13
N VAL A 349 4.28 -28.25 -14.77
CA VAL A 349 5.12 -27.07 -15.10
C VAL A 349 4.37 -26.06 -16.00
N LYS A 350 3.49 -26.53 -16.89
CA LYS A 350 2.71 -25.62 -17.75
C LYS A 350 1.75 -24.71 -16.99
N LEU A 351 1.37 -25.07 -15.75
CA LEU A 351 0.46 -24.25 -14.96
C LEU A 351 1.17 -23.04 -14.34
N ILE A 352 2.47 -23.13 -14.06
CA ILE A 352 3.23 -21.99 -13.52
C ILE A 352 3.52 -20.92 -14.59
N GLU A 353 3.46 -21.28 -15.88
CA GLU A 353 3.55 -20.33 -17.00
C GLU A 353 2.34 -19.38 -17.04
N ASN A 354 1.19 -19.79 -16.50
CA ASN A 354 0.04 -18.92 -16.37
C ASN A 354 0.16 -18.06 -15.10
N LYS A 355 0.78 -16.88 -15.24
CA LYS A 355 1.00 -15.95 -14.12
C LYS A 355 -0.30 -15.57 -13.41
N SER A 356 -1.42 -15.41 -14.12
CA SER A 356 -2.71 -15.06 -13.51
C SER A 356 -3.25 -16.18 -12.61
N LEU A 357 -3.11 -17.45 -13.02
CA LEU A 357 -3.47 -18.60 -12.19
C LEU A 357 -2.61 -18.69 -10.93
N VAL A 358 -1.29 -18.48 -11.06
CA VAL A 358 -0.37 -18.42 -9.92
C VAL A 358 -0.77 -17.29 -8.97
N SER A 359 -1.07 -16.10 -9.51
CA SER A 359 -1.54 -14.94 -8.74
C SER A 359 -2.84 -15.25 -7.98
N ASP A 360 -3.82 -15.92 -8.60
CA ASP A 360 -5.08 -16.26 -7.95
C ASP A 360 -4.88 -17.27 -6.80
N PHE A 361 -4.12 -18.35 -7.02
CA PHE A 361 -3.80 -19.29 -5.95
C PHE A 361 -2.99 -18.64 -4.83
N THR A 362 -2.06 -17.76 -5.18
CA THR A 362 -1.27 -17.02 -4.20
C THR A 362 -2.17 -16.08 -3.41
N ALA A 363 -3.08 -15.34 -4.06
CA ALA A 363 -4.04 -14.47 -3.40
C ALA A 363 -4.93 -15.24 -2.40
N ILE A 364 -5.39 -16.44 -2.76
CA ILE A 364 -6.14 -17.32 -1.85
C ILE A 364 -5.26 -17.75 -0.67
N ALA A 365 -4.06 -18.26 -0.93
CA ALA A 365 -3.14 -18.76 0.09
C ALA A 365 -2.70 -17.68 1.09
N TYR A 366 -2.53 -16.46 0.58
CA TYR A 366 -2.17 -15.25 1.28
C TYR A 366 -3.37 -14.55 1.95
N GLY A 367 -4.57 -14.80 1.45
CA GLY A 367 -5.83 -14.20 1.88
C GLY A 367 -6.42 -14.83 3.13
N ALA A 368 -7.67 -14.49 3.42
CA ALA A 368 -8.39 -15.00 4.58
C ALA A 368 -8.65 -16.51 4.54
N GLU A 369 -8.66 -17.10 3.34
CA GLU A 369 -8.89 -18.55 3.14
C GLU A 369 -7.64 -19.38 3.45
N GLY A 370 -6.44 -18.81 3.29
CA GLY A 370 -5.18 -19.43 3.68
C GLY A 370 -4.69 -20.54 2.74
N LEU A 371 -3.46 -21.01 3.01
CA LEU A 371 -2.74 -21.97 2.17
C LEU A 371 -3.45 -23.33 2.06
N ASP A 372 -4.08 -23.79 3.13
CA ASP A 372 -4.74 -25.11 3.12
C ASP A 372 -5.98 -25.11 2.22
N HIS A 373 -6.70 -23.99 2.13
CA HIS A 373 -7.79 -23.86 1.18
C HIS A 373 -7.30 -23.83 -0.27
N ALA A 374 -6.20 -23.13 -0.56
CA ALA A 374 -5.57 -23.16 -1.88
C ALA A 374 -5.16 -24.59 -2.27
N LYS A 375 -4.56 -25.36 -1.36
CA LYS A 375 -4.23 -26.79 -1.58
C LYS A 375 -5.47 -27.64 -1.78
N TRP A 376 -6.53 -27.41 -1.01
CA TRP A 376 -7.80 -28.11 -1.16
C TRP A 376 -8.41 -27.86 -2.54
N LEU A 377 -8.41 -26.62 -3.04
CA LEU A 377 -8.88 -26.31 -4.41
C LEU A 377 -8.07 -27.06 -5.47
N MET A 378 -6.73 -27.14 -5.30
CA MET A 378 -5.88 -27.94 -6.20
C MET A 378 -6.24 -29.43 -6.18
N GLN A 379 -6.62 -29.97 -5.02
CA GLN A 379 -7.08 -31.36 -4.88
C GLN A 379 -8.48 -31.56 -5.47
N LYS A 380 -9.43 -30.67 -5.16
CA LYS A 380 -10.82 -30.70 -5.62
C LYS A 380 -10.92 -30.76 -7.14
N TYR A 381 -10.15 -29.92 -7.84
CA TYR A 381 -10.13 -29.91 -9.31
C TYR A 381 -9.13 -30.88 -9.93
N ARG A 382 -8.54 -31.78 -9.12
CA ARG A 382 -7.60 -32.81 -9.56
C ARG A 382 -6.48 -32.24 -10.43
N VAL A 383 -5.86 -31.15 -9.97
CA VAL A 383 -4.84 -30.42 -10.72
C VAL A 383 -3.65 -31.33 -11.03
N GLY A 384 -3.30 -31.44 -12.31
CA GLY A 384 -2.22 -32.28 -12.85
C GLY A 384 -1.83 -31.89 -14.29
N ARG A 385 -1.07 -32.76 -14.98
CA ARG A 385 -0.46 -32.48 -16.29
C ARG A 385 -1.46 -32.11 -17.40
N GLY A 386 -2.66 -32.69 -17.37
CA GLY A 386 -3.72 -32.45 -18.38
C GLY A 386 -4.66 -31.29 -18.05
N THR A 387 -4.46 -30.59 -16.94
CA THR A 387 -5.38 -29.53 -16.50
C THR A 387 -5.26 -28.29 -17.40
N ASN A 388 -6.39 -27.82 -17.93
CA ASN A 388 -6.45 -26.54 -18.65
C ASN A 388 -6.40 -25.38 -17.65
N ALA A 389 -5.40 -24.51 -17.78
CA ALA A 389 -5.15 -23.40 -16.85
C ALA A 389 -6.33 -22.41 -16.79
N LYS A 390 -6.93 -22.05 -17.92
CA LYS A 390 -8.04 -21.07 -17.99
C LYS A 390 -9.31 -21.62 -17.34
N THR A 391 -9.66 -22.87 -17.62
CA THR A 391 -10.81 -23.53 -16.98
C THR A 391 -10.60 -23.66 -15.47
N LEU A 392 -9.40 -24.06 -15.04
CA LEU A 392 -9.07 -24.12 -13.61
C LEU A 392 -9.20 -22.75 -12.96
N GLN A 393 -8.66 -21.71 -13.59
CA GLN A 393 -8.72 -20.34 -13.10
C GLN A 393 -10.17 -19.87 -12.89
N ASN A 394 -11.04 -20.09 -13.87
CA ASN A 394 -12.45 -19.73 -13.77
C ASN A 394 -13.15 -20.47 -12.62
N ASN A 395 -12.82 -21.75 -12.43
CA ASN A 395 -13.39 -22.56 -11.35
C ASN A 395 -12.93 -22.07 -9.96
N ILE A 396 -11.64 -21.81 -9.77
CA ILE A 396 -11.15 -21.31 -8.46
C ILE A 396 -11.72 -19.91 -8.14
N ARG A 397 -11.89 -19.04 -9.14
CA ARG A 397 -12.50 -17.71 -8.97
C ARG A 397 -13.96 -17.79 -8.56
N LYS A 398 -14.67 -18.80 -9.05
CA LYS A 398 -16.07 -19.06 -8.69
C LYS A 398 -16.20 -19.60 -7.26
N ASP A 399 -15.27 -20.46 -6.85
CA ASP A 399 -15.39 -21.20 -5.58
C ASP A 399 -14.66 -20.52 -4.41
N SER A 400 -13.79 -19.54 -4.67
CA SER A 400 -13.12 -18.74 -3.63
C SER A 400 -14.00 -17.57 -3.18
N VAL A 401 -14.35 -17.56 -1.90
CA VAL A 401 -15.06 -16.46 -1.25
C VAL A 401 -14.16 -15.22 -1.21
N TYR A 402 -12.87 -15.42 -0.97
CA TYR A 402 -11.91 -14.32 -0.89
C TYR A 402 -11.78 -13.55 -2.21
N LEU A 403 -11.63 -14.27 -3.34
CA LEU A 403 -11.56 -13.65 -4.67
C LEU A 403 -12.87 -12.95 -5.04
N SER A 404 -14.02 -13.52 -4.67
CA SER A 404 -15.32 -12.86 -4.85
C SER A 404 -15.41 -11.55 -4.09
N ASN A 405 -15.00 -11.54 -2.81
CA ASN A 405 -15.01 -10.32 -1.98
C ASN A 405 -14.09 -9.24 -2.55
N ILE A 406 -12.90 -9.61 -3.03
CA ILE A 406 -11.98 -8.68 -3.71
C ILE A 406 -12.66 -8.06 -4.93
N LYS A 407 -13.34 -8.86 -5.75
CA LYS A 407 -14.04 -8.38 -6.94
C LYS A 407 -15.12 -7.35 -6.58
N ASP A 408 -15.90 -7.60 -5.53
CA ASP A 408 -16.90 -6.66 -5.02
C ASP A 408 -16.26 -5.36 -4.53
N LYS A 409 -15.07 -5.43 -3.92
CA LYS A 409 -14.32 -4.23 -3.52
C LYS A 409 -13.73 -3.48 -4.72
N MET A 410 -13.35 -4.17 -5.78
CA MET A 410 -12.91 -3.54 -7.03
C MET A 410 -14.05 -2.81 -7.74
N GLN A 411 -15.27 -3.34 -7.65
CA GLN A 411 -16.48 -2.67 -8.09
C GLN A 411 -16.71 -1.34 -7.36
N GLU A 412 -16.61 -1.34 -6.03
CA GLU A 412 -16.72 -0.12 -5.21
C GLU A 412 -15.72 0.96 -5.67
N ILE A 413 -14.46 0.57 -5.95
CA ILE A 413 -13.43 1.49 -6.46
C ILE A 413 -13.75 2.05 -7.83
N SER A 414 -14.21 1.22 -8.76
CA SER A 414 -14.54 1.68 -10.10
C SER A 414 -15.60 2.79 -10.06
N CYS A 415 -16.59 2.67 -9.18
CA CYS A 415 -17.61 3.72 -9.00
C CYS A 415 -17.03 5.00 -8.40
N ILE A 416 -16.22 4.89 -7.34
CA ILE A 416 -15.59 6.05 -6.70
C ILE A 416 -14.74 6.82 -7.72
N ARG A 417 -13.96 6.13 -8.55
CA ARG A 417 -13.15 6.74 -9.61
C ARG A 417 -13.98 7.44 -10.68
N GLN A 418 -15.23 7.04 -10.87
CA GLN A 418 -16.20 7.69 -11.75
C GLN A 418 -16.98 8.82 -11.05
N GLY A 419 -16.62 9.20 -9.82
CA GLY A 419 -17.31 10.23 -9.04
C GLY A 419 -18.65 9.77 -8.45
N LYS A 420 -18.92 8.46 -8.42
CA LYS A 420 -20.16 7.87 -7.89
C LYS A 420 -19.95 7.37 -6.47
N ALA A 421 -21.01 7.36 -5.67
CA ALA A 421 -21.00 6.74 -4.34
C ALA A 421 -20.86 5.21 -4.45
N ALA A 422 -20.17 4.59 -3.48
CA ALA A 422 -20.03 3.13 -3.37
C ALA A 422 -21.26 2.48 -2.71
N ASP A 423 -22.44 2.70 -3.29
CA ASP A 423 -23.72 2.21 -2.77
C ASP A 423 -24.17 0.87 -3.42
N LYS A 424 -25.40 0.44 -3.12
CA LYS A 424 -25.96 -0.79 -3.71
C LYS A 424 -26.13 -0.70 -5.23
N ALA A 425 -26.39 0.49 -5.78
CA ALA A 425 -26.55 0.67 -7.21
C ALA A 425 -25.20 0.52 -7.93
N CYS A 426 -24.12 1.02 -7.32
CA CYS A 426 -22.76 0.79 -7.78
C CYS A 426 -22.43 -0.71 -7.92
N LYS A 427 -22.84 -1.54 -6.95
CA LYS A 427 -22.56 -2.99 -6.97
C LYS A 427 -23.22 -3.75 -8.11
N GLN A 428 -24.25 -3.18 -8.73
CA GLN A 428 -24.97 -3.80 -9.85
C GLN A 428 -24.44 -3.37 -11.22
N GLN A 429 -23.60 -2.33 -11.29
CA GLN A 429 -23.04 -1.87 -12.56
C GLN A 429 -21.99 -2.87 -13.05
N PRO A 430 -22.00 -3.27 -14.33
CA PRO A 430 -20.89 -4.05 -14.86
C PRO A 430 -19.62 -3.19 -14.86
N ILE A 431 -18.50 -3.73 -14.36
CA ILE A 431 -17.17 -3.15 -14.55
C ILE A 431 -16.42 -3.88 -15.65
N SER A 432 -15.45 -3.20 -16.25
CA SER A 432 -14.55 -3.83 -17.20
C SER A 432 -13.73 -4.94 -16.52
N GLU A 433 -13.32 -5.94 -17.28
CA GLU A 433 -12.42 -6.99 -16.78
C GLU A 433 -11.10 -6.37 -16.27
N ALA A 434 -10.60 -5.34 -16.95
CA ALA A 434 -9.41 -4.61 -16.53
C ALA A 434 -9.58 -3.92 -15.16
N ASP A 435 -10.77 -3.38 -14.85
CA ASP A 435 -11.04 -2.82 -13.52
C ASP A 435 -11.20 -3.92 -12.47
N ALA A 436 -11.90 -5.02 -12.81
CA ALA A 436 -12.09 -6.15 -11.91
C ALA A 436 -10.75 -6.80 -11.52
N GLU A 437 -9.82 -6.89 -12.47
CA GLU A 437 -8.47 -7.43 -12.27
C GLU A 437 -7.47 -6.40 -11.75
N ALA A 438 -7.89 -5.15 -11.61
CA ALA A 438 -7.06 -3.99 -11.25
C ALA A 438 -5.99 -3.61 -12.29
N ASP A 439 -6.02 -4.14 -13.51
CA ASP A 439 -5.12 -3.74 -14.60
C ASP A 439 -5.20 -2.24 -14.89
N SER A 440 -6.39 -1.63 -14.77
CA SER A 440 -6.56 -0.18 -14.94
C SER A 440 -5.89 0.67 -13.85
N CYS A 441 -5.55 0.04 -12.72
CA CYS A 441 -4.91 0.66 -11.55
C CYS A 441 -3.40 0.45 -11.49
N ILE A 442 -2.81 -0.23 -12.47
CA ILE A 442 -1.38 -0.53 -12.53
C ILE A 442 -0.74 0.17 -13.74
N THR A 443 0.49 0.67 -13.60
CA THR A 443 1.25 1.23 -14.72
C THR A 443 1.64 0.13 -15.70
N LYS A 444 1.69 0.44 -16.99
CA LYS A 444 2.13 -0.53 -18.00
C LYS A 444 3.64 -0.74 -17.98
#